data_AF-A0A821E1S6-F1
#
_entry.id   AF-A0A821E1S6-F1
#
_cell.length_a   1.000
_cell.length_b   1.000
_cell.length_c   1.000
_cell.angle_alpha   90.00
_cell.angle_beta   90.00
_cell.angle_gamma   90.00
#
_symmetry.space_group_name_H-M   'P 1'
#
loop_
_entity.id
_entity.type
_entity.pdbx_description
1 polymer ?
#
loop_
_entity_poly.entity_id
_entity_poly.type
_entity_poly.pdbx_seq_one_letter_code
_entity_poly.pdbx_strand_id
1 'polypeptide(L)'
;QRQLWQAYFDLGMKEGVWAPRVSKSFAKQHHTCRSYGFPKHVIEQRQKTITQQLQHTTNELHWYLTNLEQNVQQWQPFIDPSVLSSAINDCVKNAQQRLRQEFNYKRKMLTLNFNDRDLITKFYELQPNEEQIHIAKQIWQITFDILKTKEQEEIIRKRIFLRRLPTTYDKIIDKSLDYIEPMLSNKVLDIDRHAGLVTSYSKTITQYKFDLMTLNLDTIQNVIRGHQQILNDLQKKLSQSCHELMISAIENRRKAMQKRHEIYLKHKLHTFFDEAPATSNE
;
A
#
# COMPACT_ATOMS: atom_id res chain seq x y z
N GLN A 1 -14.44 -25.71 -42.05
CA GLN A 1 -14.81 -27.09 -42.49
C GLN A 1 -16.12 -27.15 -43.29
N ARG A 2 -17.23 -26.53 -42.87
CA ARG A 2 -18.50 -26.53 -43.64
C ARG A 2 -18.38 -25.99 -45.07
N GLN A 3 -17.68 -24.88 -45.26
CA GLN A 3 -17.42 -24.28 -46.59
C GLN A 3 -16.64 -25.22 -47.53
N LEU A 4 -15.73 -26.04 -46.98
CA LEU A 4 -14.92 -26.99 -47.74
C LEU A 4 -15.78 -28.15 -48.26
N TRP A 5 -16.66 -28.71 -47.43
CA TRP A 5 -17.57 -29.78 -47.84
C TRP A 5 -18.67 -29.30 -48.80
N GLN A 6 -19.12 -28.05 -48.64
CA GLN A 6 -20.03 -27.42 -49.61
C GLN A 6 -19.33 -27.26 -50.97
N ALA A 7 -18.10 -26.77 -50.99
CA ALA A 7 -17.33 -26.63 -52.23
C ALA A 7 -17.11 -27.97 -52.95
N TYR A 8 -16.88 -29.07 -52.22
CA TYR A 8 -16.78 -30.41 -52.83
C TYR A 8 -18.13 -30.93 -53.37
N PHE A 9 -19.23 -30.64 -52.67
CA PHE A 9 -20.57 -30.98 -53.17
C PHE A 9 -20.90 -30.20 -54.46
N ASP A 10 -20.64 -28.89 -54.47
CA ASP A 10 -20.90 -28.03 -55.61
C ASP A 10 -20.04 -28.43 -56.82
N LEU A 11 -18.79 -28.82 -56.59
CA LEU A 11 -17.89 -29.33 -57.63
C LEU A 11 -18.39 -30.66 -58.21
N GLY A 12 -18.83 -31.60 -57.37
CA GLY A 12 -19.38 -32.87 -57.84
C GLY A 12 -20.70 -32.71 -58.60
N MET A 13 -21.52 -31.74 -58.21
CA MET A 13 -22.76 -31.38 -58.92
C MET A 13 -22.49 -30.72 -60.27
N LYS A 14 -21.48 -29.84 -60.35
CA LYS A 14 -21.13 -29.09 -61.57
C LYS A 14 -20.43 -29.95 -62.62
N GLU A 15 -19.48 -30.79 -62.20
CA GLU A 15 -18.63 -31.57 -63.11
C GLU A 15 -19.11 -33.03 -63.28
N GLY A 16 -20.10 -33.47 -62.50
CA GLY A 16 -20.66 -34.83 -62.56
C GLY A 16 -19.75 -35.94 -62.04
N VAL A 17 -18.64 -35.60 -61.38
CA VAL A 17 -17.62 -36.55 -60.93
C VAL A 17 -17.78 -36.88 -59.44
N TRP A 18 -18.25 -38.09 -59.14
CA TRP A 18 -18.42 -38.62 -57.77
C TRP A 18 -17.53 -39.85 -57.50
N ALA A 19 -16.28 -39.79 -57.93
CA ALA A 19 -15.34 -40.90 -57.82
C ALA A 19 -14.46 -40.78 -56.56
N PRO A 20 -13.98 -41.90 -55.97
CA PRO A 20 -13.04 -41.90 -54.84
C PRO A 20 -11.66 -41.30 -55.17
N ARG A 21 -11.29 -41.35 -56.46
CA ARG A 21 -10.04 -40.82 -56.99
C ARG A 21 -10.34 -40.07 -58.28
N VAL A 22 -9.74 -38.90 -58.41
CA VAL A 22 -9.83 -38.07 -59.62
C VAL A 22 -8.49 -38.10 -60.36
N SER A 23 -8.49 -37.73 -61.64
CA SER A 23 -7.26 -37.67 -62.42
C SER A 23 -6.34 -36.52 -61.94
N LYS A 24 -5.04 -36.61 -62.25
CA LYS A 24 -4.08 -35.56 -61.87
C LYS A 24 -4.38 -34.22 -62.54
N SER A 25 -4.90 -34.25 -63.77
CA SER A 25 -5.32 -33.04 -64.50
C SER A 25 -6.54 -32.39 -63.84
N PHE A 26 -7.56 -33.18 -63.48
CA PHE A 26 -8.77 -32.69 -62.82
C PHE A 26 -8.46 -32.08 -61.44
N ALA A 27 -7.65 -32.78 -60.63
CA ALA A 27 -7.19 -32.28 -59.34
C ALA A 27 -6.47 -30.93 -59.46
N LYS A 28 -5.61 -30.77 -60.47
CA LYS A 28 -4.87 -29.52 -60.73
C LYS A 28 -5.81 -28.40 -61.20
N GLN A 29 -6.77 -28.71 -62.07
CA GLN A 29 -7.72 -27.74 -62.63
C GLN A 29 -8.67 -27.16 -61.57
N HIS A 30 -9.10 -27.98 -60.61
CA HIS A 30 -10.06 -27.57 -59.58
C HIS A 30 -9.42 -27.33 -58.21
N HIS A 31 -8.09 -27.30 -58.14
CA HIS A 31 -7.32 -27.15 -56.89
C HIS A 31 -7.75 -28.13 -55.78
N THR A 32 -8.09 -29.36 -56.15
CA THR A 32 -8.51 -30.42 -55.22
C THR A 32 -7.44 -31.50 -55.10
N CYS A 33 -7.54 -32.36 -54.08
CA CYS A 33 -6.57 -33.43 -53.89
C CYS A 33 -6.97 -34.72 -54.63
N ARG A 34 -6.02 -35.32 -55.36
CA ARG A 34 -6.20 -36.53 -56.19
C ARG A 34 -6.76 -37.72 -55.41
N SER A 35 -6.34 -37.85 -54.15
CA SER A 35 -6.67 -38.97 -53.25
C SER A 35 -8.01 -38.82 -52.53
N TYR A 36 -8.66 -37.66 -52.66
CA TYR A 36 -9.86 -37.29 -51.94
C TYR A 36 -10.98 -36.94 -52.93
N GLY A 37 -11.18 -37.81 -53.93
CA GLY A 37 -12.46 -37.80 -54.61
C GLY A 37 -13.51 -38.31 -53.62
N PHE A 38 -14.56 -37.54 -53.35
CA PHE A 38 -15.51 -37.91 -52.31
C PHE A 38 -16.80 -38.42 -52.97
N PRO A 39 -17.18 -39.68 -52.73
CA PRO A 39 -18.48 -40.17 -53.15
C PRO A 39 -19.60 -39.29 -52.57
N LYS A 40 -20.63 -39.02 -53.36
CA LYS A 40 -21.76 -38.14 -53.00
C LYS A 40 -22.33 -38.44 -51.61
N HIS A 41 -22.58 -39.71 -51.32
CA HIS A 41 -23.14 -40.16 -50.05
C HIS A 41 -22.27 -39.81 -48.82
N VAL A 42 -20.94 -39.77 -48.97
CA VAL A 42 -20.01 -39.42 -47.89
C VAL A 42 -20.10 -37.92 -47.59
N ILE A 43 -20.17 -37.09 -48.62
CA ILE A 43 -20.30 -35.64 -48.46
C ILE A 43 -21.65 -35.31 -47.81
N GLU A 44 -22.74 -35.91 -48.30
CA GLU A 44 -24.09 -35.73 -47.76
C GLU A 44 -24.18 -36.18 -46.28
N GLN A 45 -23.58 -37.32 -45.94
CA GLN A 45 -23.53 -37.79 -44.56
C GLN A 45 -22.75 -36.80 -43.66
N ARG A 46 -21.62 -36.28 -44.13
CA ARG A 46 -20.82 -35.28 -43.39
C ARG A 46 -21.55 -33.95 -43.24
N GLN A 47 -22.22 -33.47 -44.28
CA GLN A 47 -23.05 -32.25 -44.20
C GLN A 47 -24.20 -32.42 -43.19
N LYS A 48 -24.84 -33.60 -43.16
CA LYS A 48 -25.88 -33.94 -42.18
C LYS A 48 -25.33 -33.92 -40.75
N THR A 49 -24.19 -34.57 -40.51
CA THR A 49 -23.55 -34.56 -39.17
C THR A 49 -23.19 -33.15 -38.72
N ILE A 50 -22.59 -32.33 -39.59
CA ILE A 50 -22.23 -30.94 -39.26
C ILE A 50 -23.48 -30.13 -38.92
N THR A 51 -24.57 -30.32 -39.66
CA THR A 51 -25.84 -29.61 -39.42
C THR A 51 -26.45 -30.01 -38.08
N GLN A 52 -26.43 -31.30 -37.75
CA GLN A 52 -26.89 -31.80 -36.45
C GLN A 52 -26.05 -31.27 -35.29
N GLN A 53 -24.72 -31.23 -35.44
CA GLN A 53 -23.82 -30.66 -34.43
C GLN A 53 -24.08 -29.17 -34.23
N LEU A 54 -24.23 -28.40 -35.31
CA LEU A 54 -24.55 -26.97 -35.22
C LEU A 54 -25.88 -26.74 -34.51
N GLN A 55 -26.91 -27.53 -34.83
CA GLN A 55 -28.21 -27.41 -34.20
C GLN A 55 -28.13 -27.75 -32.71
N HIS A 56 -27.37 -28.80 -32.34
CA HIS A 56 -27.13 -29.16 -30.95
C HIS A 56 -26.44 -28.04 -30.17
N THR A 57 -25.31 -27.51 -30.68
CA THR A 57 -24.59 -26.40 -30.03
C THR A 57 -25.44 -25.13 -29.93
N THR A 58 -26.27 -24.84 -30.94
CA THR A 58 -27.19 -23.69 -30.91
C THR A 58 -28.21 -23.86 -29.79
N ASN A 59 -28.77 -25.06 -29.63
CA ASN A 59 -29.72 -25.36 -28.56
C ASN A 59 -29.06 -25.28 -27.18
N GLU A 60 -27.83 -25.78 -27.02
CA GLU A 60 -27.08 -25.67 -25.77
C GLU A 60 -26.81 -24.21 -25.41
N LEU A 61 -26.33 -23.40 -26.35
CA LEU A 61 -26.09 -21.97 -26.12
C LEU A 61 -27.37 -21.23 -25.73
N HIS A 62 -28.49 -21.56 -26.39
CA HIS A 62 -29.79 -20.98 -26.06
C HIS A 62 -30.24 -21.36 -24.63
N TRP A 63 -30.03 -22.62 -24.24
CA TRP A 63 -30.30 -23.08 -22.89
C TRP A 63 -29.44 -22.35 -21.84
N TYR A 64 -28.14 -22.19 -22.08
CA TYR A 64 -27.25 -21.44 -21.19
C TYR A 64 -27.64 -19.97 -21.05
N LEU A 65 -27.99 -19.31 -22.16
CA LEU A 65 -28.46 -17.91 -22.14
C LEU A 65 -29.75 -17.77 -21.33
N THR A 66 -30.72 -18.66 -21.56
CA THR A 66 -32.00 -18.65 -20.83
C THR A 66 -31.78 -18.86 -19.33
N ASN A 67 -30.88 -19.78 -18.96
CA ASN A 67 -30.52 -20.00 -17.56
C ASN A 67 -29.81 -18.81 -16.93
N LEU A 68 -28.91 -18.14 -17.66
CA LEU A 68 -28.25 -16.94 -17.18
C LEU A 68 -29.26 -15.81 -16.96
N GLU A 69 -30.16 -15.56 -17.91
CA GLU A 69 -31.20 -14.53 -17.78
C GLU A 69 -32.13 -14.77 -16.59
N GLN A 70 -32.51 -16.03 -16.33
CA GLN A 70 -33.31 -16.40 -15.16
C GLN A 70 -32.55 -16.23 -13.84
N ASN A 71 -31.26 -16.54 -13.81
CA ASN A 71 -30.44 -16.46 -12.60
C ASN A 71 -29.89 -15.05 -12.31
N VAL A 72 -29.81 -14.17 -13.30
CA VAL A 72 -29.34 -12.78 -13.13
C VAL A 72 -30.20 -12.01 -12.12
N GLN A 73 -31.51 -12.29 -12.06
CA GLN A 73 -32.39 -11.68 -11.05
C GLN A 73 -32.06 -12.13 -9.62
N GLN A 74 -31.46 -13.31 -9.44
CA GLN A 74 -31.02 -13.82 -8.14
C GLN A 74 -29.60 -13.35 -7.78
N TRP A 75 -28.81 -12.91 -8.77
CA TRP A 75 -27.43 -12.46 -8.59
C TRP A 75 -27.30 -10.98 -8.21
N GLN A 76 -28.38 -10.20 -8.21
CA GLN A 76 -28.33 -8.88 -7.59
C GLN A 76 -28.35 -9.08 -6.07
N PRO A 77 -27.23 -8.83 -5.35
CA PRO A 77 -27.31 -8.78 -3.89
C PRO A 77 -28.32 -7.71 -3.54
N PHE A 78 -29.38 -8.08 -2.83
CA PHE A 78 -30.30 -7.12 -2.25
C PHE A 78 -29.52 -6.31 -1.19
N ILE A 79 -29.05 -5.14 -1.59
CA ILE A 79 -28.46 -4.17 -0.66
C ILE A 79 -29.63 -3.40 -0.08
N ASP A 80 -29.92 -3.62 1.20
CA ASP A 80 -30.94 -2.87 1.94
C ASP A 80 -30.63 -1.36 1.81
N PRO A 81 -31.52 -0.55 1.20
CA PRO A 81 -31.31 0.87 1.03
C PRO A 81 -31.07 1.61 2.35
N SER A 82 -31.62 1.11 3.46
CA SER A 82 -31.40 1.68 4.79
C SER A 82 -29.97 1.46 5.29
N VAL A 83 -29.39 0.28 5.02
CA VAL A 83 -28.00 -0.05 5.35
C VAL A 83 -27.04 0.81 4.53
N LEU A 84 -27.30 0.95 3.22
CA LEU A 84 -26.50 1.81 2.35
C LEU A 84 -26.58 3.28 2.79
N SER A 85 -27.79 3.77 3.08
CA SER A 85 -28.00 5.13 3.57
C SER A 85 -27.29 5.38 4.91
N SER A 86 -27.37 4.44 5.85
CA SER A 86 -26.65 4.53 7.12
C SER A 86 -25.14 4.54 6.91
N ALA A 87 -24.61 3.66 6.07
CA ALA A 87 -23.18 3.60 5.77
C ALA A 87 -22.68 4.91 5.12
N ILE A 88 -23.43 5.48 4.18
CA ILE A 88 -23.12 6.79 3.58
C ILE A 88 -23.15 7.88 4.66
N ASN A 89 -24.17 7.92 5.50
CA ASN A 89 -24.29 8.90 6.58
C ASN A 89 -23.14 8.79 7.58
N ASP A 90 -22.72 7.58 7.93
CA ASP A 90 -21.60 7.35 8.84
C ASP A 90 -20.27 7.74 8.19
N CYS A 91 -20.06 7.45 6.91
CA CYS A 91 -18.91 7.95 6.16
C CYS A 91 -18.86 9.49 6.14
N VAL A 92 -19.99 10.15 5.87
CA VAL A 92 -20.07 11.61 5.86
C VAL A 92 -19.83 12.19 7.25
N LYS A 93 -20.43 11.62 8.30
CA LYS A 93 -20.21 12.04 9.69
C LYS A 93 -18.74 11.88 10.09
N ASN A 94 -18.12 10.75 9.76
CA ASN A 94 -16.71 10.49 10.05
C ASN A 94 -15.78 11.48 9.33
N ALA A 95 -16.04 11.75 8.03
CA ALA A 95 -15.28 12.73 7.27
C ALA A 95 -15.42 14.15 7.86
N GLN A 96 -16.65 14.56 8.21
CA GLN A 96 -16.91 15.83 8.87
C GLN A 96 -16.24 15.94 10.25
N GLN A 97 -16.23 14.85 11.02
CA GLN A 97 -15.55 14.78 12.30
C GLN A 97 -14.03 14.99 12.14
N ARG A 98 -13.40 14.32 11.16
CA ARG A 98 -11.96 14.49 10.86
C ARG A 98 -11.65 15.94 10.50
N LEU A 99 -12.44 16.56 9.62
CA LEU A 99 -12.27 17.99 9.25
C LEU A 99 -12.40 18.92 10.46
N ARG A 100 -13.38 18.67 11.36
CA ARG A 100 -13.53 19.45 12.60
C ARG A 100 -12.33 19.29 13.53
N GLN A 101 -11.78 18.07 13.66
CA GLN A 101 -10.59 17.81 14.46
C GLN A 101 -9.35 18.52 13.87
N GLU A 102 -9.15 18.45 12.56
CA GLU A 102 -8.09 19.16 11.83
C GLU A 102 -8.18 20.68 12.02
N PHE A 103 -9.37 21.24 11.83
CA PHE A 103 -9.61 22.67 12.04
C PHE A 103 -9.28 23.08 13.49
N ASN A 104 -9.77 22.32 14.47
CA ASN A 104 -9.49 22.58 15.88
C ASN A 104 -8.00 22.50 16.21
N TYR A 105 -7.28 21.53 15.64
CA TYR A 105 -5.84 21.40 15.78
C TYR A 105 -5.11 22.63 15.20
N LYS A 106 -5.41 23.01 13.95
CA LYS A 106 -4.80 24.18 13.30
C LYS A 106 -5.08 25.47 14.07
N ARG A 107 -6.31 25.66 14.55
CA ARG A 107 -6.69 26.81 15.39
C ARG A 107 -5.84 26.86 16.67
N LYS A 108 -5.68 25.75 17.38
CA LYS A 108 -4.81 25.67 18.58
C LYS A 108 -3.35 25.99 18.24
N MET A 109 -2.83 25.48 17.12
CA MET A 109 -1.47 25.77 16.67
C MET A 109 -1.25 27.26 16.37
N LEU A 110 -2.22 27.92 15.76
CA LEU A 110 -2.16 29.38 15.52
C LEU A 110 -2.12 30.17 16.84
N THR A 111 -2.95 29.82 17.82
CA THR A 111 -2.92 30.45 19.15
C THR A 111 -1.56 30.28 19.83
N LEU A 112 -0.95 29.09 19.73
CA LEU A 112 0.38 28.85 20.30
C LEU A 112 1.48 29.63 19.57
N ASN A 113 1.40 29.80 18.26
CA ASN A 113 2.34 30.62 17.51
C ASN A 113 2.25 32.09 17.90
N PHE A 114 1.03 32.59 18.09
CA PHE A 114 0.82 33.95 18.59
C PHE A 114 1.41 34.11 20.00
N ASN A 115 1.17 33.17 20.91
CA ASN A 115 1.73 33.18 22.25
C ASN A 115 3.27 33.08 22.25
N ASP A 116 3.88 32.28 21.35
CA ASP A 116 5.35 32.20 21.24
C ASP A 116 5.94 33.55 20.83
N ARG A 117 5.28 34.26 19.88
CA ARG A 117 5.69 35.61 19.50
C ARG A 117 5.63 36.57 20.68
N ASP A 118 4.55 36.56 21.45
CA ASP A 118 4.40 37.39 22.66
C ASP A 118 5.49 37.10 23.71
N LEU A 119 5.83 35.83 23.92
CA LEU A 119 6.90 35.43 24.85
C LEU A 119 8.28 35.91 24.39
N ILE A 120 8.56 35.87 23.07
CA ILE A 120 9.79 36.43 22.50
C ILE A 120 9.83 37.94 22.69
N THR A 121 8.73 38.64 22.40
CA THR A 121 8.64 40.09 22.58
C THR A 121 8.90 40.49 24.04
N LYS A 122 8.24 39.84 25.00
CA LYS A 122 8.46 40.05 26.43
C LYS A 122 9.90 39.81 26.86
N PHE A 123 10.59 38.83 26.29
CA PHE A 123 11.99 38.61 26.56
C PHE A 123 12.86 39.78 26.09
N TYR A 124 12.61 40.34 24.90
CA TYR A 124 13.37 41.47 24.38
C TYR A 124 13.03 42.80 25.07
N GLU A 125 11.81 42.95 25.59
CA GLU A 125 11.41 44.10 26.42
C GLU A 125 12.23 44.20 27.72
N LEU A 126 12.80 43.09 28.20
CA LEU A 126 13.71 43.07 29.35
C LEU A 126 15.13 43.56 29.01
N GLN A 127 15.38 43.98 27.77
CA GLN A 127 16.67 44.50 27.30
C GLN A 127 17.87 43.57 27.59
N PRO A 128 17.86 42.30 27.12
CA PRO A 128 18.97 41.38 27.31
C PRO A 128 20.25 41.90 26.65
N ASN A 129 21.39 41.64 27.29
CA ASN A 129 22.69 41.81 26.64
C ASN A 129 22.98 40.67 25.65
N GLU A 130 24.07 40.78 24.88
CA GLU A 130 24.41 39.83 23.83
C GLU A 130 24.63 38.40 24.36
N GLU A 131 25.30 38.25 25.51
CA GLU A 131 25.54 36.95 26.14
C GLU A 131 24.22 36.29 26.57
N GLN A 132 23.30 37.05 27.15
CA GLN A 132 21.98 36.59 27.56
C GLN A 132 21.13 36.16 26.35
N ILE A 133 21.18 36.92 25.25
CA ILE A 133 20.54 36.53 23.98
C ILE A 133 21.13 35.21 23.47
N HIS A 134 22.46 35.06 23.53
CA HIS A 134 23.14 33.86 23.07
C HIS A 134 22.72 32.62 23.87
N ILE A 135 22.74 32.71 25.21
CA ILE A 135 22.32 31.62 26.10
C ILE A 135 20.84 31.27 25.86
N ALA A 136 19.96 32.27 25.76
CA ALA A 136 18.53 32.04 25.50
C ALA A 136 18.29 31.30 24.18
N LYS A 137 18.96 31.72 23.10
CA LYS A 137 18.90 31.05 21.79
C LYS A 137 19.36 29.59 21.87
N GLN A 138 20.47 29.33 22.55
CA GLN A 138 20.98 27.96 22.73
C GLN A 138 19.99 27.09 23.52
N ILE A 139 19.41 27.62 24.61
CA ILE A 139 18.40 26.91 25.40
C ILE A 139 17.18 26.55 24.54
N TRP A 140 16.66 27.50 23.76
CA TRP A 140 15.52 27.27 22.90
C TRP A 140 15.82 26.29 21.77
N GLN A 141 17.00 26.38 21.17
CA GLN A 141 17.45 25.46 20.12
C GLN A 141 17.56 24.02 20.66
N ILE A 142 18.27 23.83 21.77
CA ILE A 142 18.44 22.50 22.38
C ILE A 142 17.10 21.95 22.86
N THR A 143 16.22 22.80 23.39
CA THR A 143 14.84 22.39 23.73
C THR A 143 14.12 21.89 22.48
N PHE A 144 14.20 22.60 21.37
CA PHE A 144 13.60 22.16 20.11
C PHE A 144 14.16 20.83 19.64
N ASP A 145 15.49 20.66 19.70
CA ASP A 145 16.16 19.42 19.29
C ASP A 145 15.76 18.23 20.17
N ILE A 146 15.70 18.40 21.50
CA ILE A 146 15.18 17.38 22.42
C ILE A 146 13.75 16.98 22.05
N LEU A 147 12.87 17.96 21.81
CA LEU A 147 11.47 17.70 21.46
C LEU A 147 11.37 16.96 20.13
N LYS A 148 12.15 17.36 19.13
CA LYS A 148 12.20 16.69 17.82
C LYS A 148 12.72 15.25 17.93
N THR A 149 13.74 15.01 18.76
CA THR A 149 14.28 13.66 18.98
C THR A 149 13.29 12.78 19.77
N LYS A 150 12.59 13.34 20.77
CA LYS A 150 11.49 12.64 21.47
C LYS A 150 10.33 12.28 20.54
N GLU A 151 10.05 13.12 19.55
CA GLU A 151 9.10 12.81 18.50
C GLU A 151 9.47 11.51 17.75
N GLN A 152 10.74 11.40 17.36
CA GLN A 152 11.26 10.25 16.65
C GLN A 152 11.23 9.00 17.53
N GLU A 153 11.57 9.16 18.82
CA GLU A 153 11.47 8.11 19.83
C GLU A 153 10.05 7.52 19.88
N GLU A 154 9.04 8.37 20.04
CA GLU A 154 7.64 7.94 20.14
C GLU A 154 7.12 7.31 18.83
N ILE A 155 7.54 7.83 17.67
CA ILE A 155 7.22 7.22 16.37
C ILE A 155 7.82 5.81 16.27
N ILE A 156 9.07 5.62 16.68
CA ILE A 156 9.74 4.31 16.65
C ILE A 156 9.10 3.36 17.66
N ARG A 157 8.80 3.81 18.88
CA ARG A 157 8.07 3.00 19.88
C ARG A 157 6.73 2.50 19.34
N LYS A 158 5.94 3.39 18.73
CA LYS A 158 4.68 2.98 18.09
C LYS A 158 4.90 1.99 16.94
N ARG A 159 5.94 2.18 16.13
CA ARG A 159 6.29 1.26 15.04
C ARG A 159 6.69 -0.13 15.55
N ILE A 160 7.51 -0.21 16.59
CA ILE A 160 7.86 -1.45 17.28
C ILE A 160 6.60 -2.14 17.80
N PHE A 161 5.72 -1.40 18.50
CA PHE A 161 4.46 -1.94 19.02
C PHE A 161 3.56 -2.50 17.91
N LEU A 162 3.47 -1.80 16.78
CA LEU A 162 2.69 -2.23 15.61
C LEU A 162 3.41 -3.24 14.70
N ARG A 163 4.64 -3.65 15.05
CA ARG A 163 5.52 -4.52 14.22
C ARG A 163 5.73 -3.98 12.79
N ARG A 164 5.75 -2.66 12.62
CA ARG A 164 5.95 -2.00 11.32
C ARG A 164 7.35 -1.42 11.23
N LEU A 165 8.05 -1.70 10.14
CA LEU A 165 9.38 -1.14 9.92
C LEU A 165 9.32 0.26 9.32
N PRO A 166 10.30 1.11 9.65
CA PRO A 166 10.64 2.24 8.81
C PRO A 166 10.94 1.78 7.38
N THR A 167 10.32 2.43 6.39
CA THR A 167 10.46 2.11 4.97
C THR A 167 11.90 2.12 4.45
N THR A 168 12.79 2.86 5.12
CA THR A 168 14.23 2.86 4.84
C THR A 168 14.90 1.54 5.25
N TYR A 169 14.51 0.95 6.38
CA TYR A 169 15.05 -0.34 6.81
C TYR A 169 14.46 -1.49 6.01
N ASP A 170 13.16 -1.44 5.69
CA ASP A 170 12.57 -2.42 4.77
C ASP A 170 13.33 -2.45 3.45
N LYS A 171 13.58 -1.31 2.81
CA LYS A 171 14.36 -1.27 1.55
C LYS A 171 15.77 -1.84 1.66
N ILE A 172 16.46 -1.67 2.79
CA ILE A 172 17.81 -2.23 2.99
C ILE A 172 17.73 -3.75 3.15
N ILE A 173 16.73 -4.21 3.89
CA ILE A 173 16.56 -5.62 4.22
C ILE A 173 16.00 -6.39 3.02
N ASP A 174 15.07 -5.80 2.28
CA ASP A 174 14.52 -6.34 1.04
C ASP A 174 15.60 -6.43 -0.05
N LYS A 175 16.52 -5.47 -0.14
CA LYS A 175 17.69 -5.60 -1.02
C LYS A 175 18.62 -6.75 -0.62
N SER A 176 18.74 -7.05 0.67
CA SER A 176 19.49 -8.23 1.11
C SER A 176 18.73 -9.55 0.88
N LEU A 177 17.39 -9.48 0.78
CA LEU A 177 16.54 -10.61 0.41
C LEU A 177 16.71 -11.00 -1.07
N ASP A 178 16.85 -10.02 -1.96
CA ASP A 178 17.05 -10.25 -3.41
C ASP A 178 18.26 -11.17 -3.73
N TYR A 179 19.28 -11.17 -2.86
CA TYR A 179 20.45 -12.03 -2.99
C TYR A 179 20.24 -13.47 -2.52
N ILE A 180 19.27 -13.70 -1.62
CA ILE A 180 19.05 -14.98 -0.95
C ILE A 180 17.87 -15.73 -1.56
N GLU A 181 16.91 -15.02 -2.15
CA GLU A 181 15.75 -15.60 -2.86
C GLU A 181 16.13 -16.60 -3.98
N PRO A 182 17.17 -16.35 -4.82
CA PRO A 182 17.61 -17.33 -5.83
C PRO A 182 18.26 -18.58 -5.21
N MET A 183 18.89 -18.40 -4.05
CA MET A 183 19.59 -19.46 -3.32
C MET A 183 18.59 -20.38 -2.60
N LEU A 184 17.49 -19.80 -2.10
CA LEU A 184 16.35 -20.53 -1.56
C LEU A 184 15.53 -21.23 -2.67
N SER A 185 15.37 -20.60 -3.84
CA SER A 185 14.61 -21.16 -4.99
C SER A 185 15.28 -22.35 -5.70
N ASN A 186 16.39 -22.85 -5.18
CA ASN A 186 17.14 -23.94 -5.79
C ASN A 186 16.44 -25.29 -5.58
N LYS A 187 15.93 -25.89 -6.67
CA LYS A 187 15.14 -27.15 -6.69
C LYS A 187 15.88 -28.40 -6.20
N VAL A 188 17.15 -28.28 -5.82
CA VAL A 188 17.96 -29.40 -5.29
C VAL A 188 17.56 -29.78 -3.86
N LEU A 189 16.89 -28.88 -3.13
CA LEU A 189 16.45 -29.13 -1.76
C LEU A 189 15.08 -29.82 -1.72
N ASP A 190 14.95 -30.81 -0.84
CA ASP A 190 13.68 -31.43 -0.46
C ASP A 190 12.67 -30.38 0.05
N ILE A 191 11.37 -30.57 -0.24
CA ILE A 191 10.31 -29.57 -0.04
C ILE A 191 10.19 -29.19 1.43
N ASP A 192 10.29 -30.15 2.35
CA ASP A 192 10.20 -29.90 3.79
C ASP A 192 11.43 -29.17 4.33
N ARG A 193 12.62 -29.47 3.79
CA ARG A 193 13.86 -28.75 4.12
C ARG A 193 13.84 -27.32 3.59
N HIS A 194 13.29 -27.12 2.39
CA HIS A 194 13.08 -25.80 1.82
C HIS A 194 12.12 -24.96 2.69
N ALA A 195 10.97 -25.52 3.07
CA ALA A 195 10.02 -24.85 3.95
C ALA A 195 10.63 -24.48 5.32
N GLY A 196 11.43 -25.38 5.90
CA GLY A 196 12.17 -25.13 7.15
C GLY A 196 13.18 -23.98 7.03
N LEU A 197 13.94 -23.94 5.93
CA LEU A 197 14.92 -22.88 5.66
C LEU A 197 14.25 -21.52 5.45
N VAL A 198 13.19 -21.45 4.64
CA VAL A 198 12.42 -20.21 4.41
C VAL A 198 11.86 -19.69 5.74
N THR A 199 11.31 -20.57 6.57
CA THR A 199 10.76 -20.21 7.89
C THR A 199 11.86 -19.69 8.84
N SER A 200 12.99 -20.39 8.92
CA SER A 200 14.14 -19.99 9.75
C SER A 200 14.72 -18.64 9.34
N TYR A 201 14.80 -18.42 8.03
CA TYR A 201 15.30 -17.19 7.45
C TYR A 201 14.35 -16.01 7.69
N SER A 202 13.04 -16.21 7.47
CA SER A 202 12.00 -15.21 7.80
C SER A 202 12.03 -14.82 9.28
N LYS A 203 12.22 -15.79 10.20
CA LYS A 203 12.40 -15.52 11.63
C LYS A 203 13.65 -14.70 11.91
N THR A 204 14.78 -15.06 11.32
CA THR A 204 16.05 -14.33 11.49
C THR A 204 15.94 -12.89 10.99
N ILE A 205 15.32 -12.67 9.83
CA ILE A 205 15.07 -11.33 9.29
C ILE A 205 14.17 -10.53 10.22
N THR A 206 13.09 -11.13 10.71
CA THR A 206 12.19 -10.47 11.66
C THR A 206 12.93 -10.09 12.93
N GLN A 207 13.78 -10.97 13.47
CA GLN A 207 14.60 -10.68 14.63
C GLN A 207 15.57 -9.52 14.36
N TYR A 208 16.29 -9.57 13.25
CA TYR A 208 17.21 -8.50 12.84
C TYR A 208 16.52 -7.15 12.68
N LYS A 209 15.31 -7.15 12.09
CA LYS A 209 14.43 -5.99 11.95
C LYS A 209 14.10 -5.37 13.32
N PHE A 210 13.78 -6.20 14.32
CA PHE A 210 13.51 -5.76 15.69
C PHE A 210 14.77 -5.24 16.39
N ASP A 211 15.88 -5.96 16.31
CA ASP A 211 17.15 -5.58 16.95
C ASP A 211 17.64 -4.22 16.43
N LEU A 212 17.51 -3.99 15.12
CA LEU A 212 17.86 -2.72 14.49
C LEU A 212 17.00 -1.56 14.99
N MET A 213 15.70 -1.77 15.21
CA MET A 213 14.83 -0.75 15.79
C MET A 213 15.18 -0.46 17.25
N THR A 214 15.51 -1.49 18.04
CA THR A 214 15.95 -1.35 19.43
C THR A 214 17.25 -0.54 19.51
N LEU A 215 18.24 -0.87 18.68
CA LEU A 215 19.50 -0.13 18.63
C LEU A 215 19.32 1.33 18.22
N ASN A 216 18.40 1.61 17.28
CA ASN A 216 18.06 2.98 16.92
C ASN A 216 17.38 3.73 18.07
N LEU A 217 16.47 3.07 18.79
CA LEU A 217 15.83 3.63 19.97
C LEU A 217 16.86 4.01 21.05
N ASP A 218 17.82 3.12 21.32
CA ASP A 218 18.92 3.38 22.27
C ASP A 218 19.78 4.56 21.84
N THR A 219 20.09 4.65 20.54
CA THR A 219 20.86 5.77 19.97
C THR A 219 20.12 7.10 20.17
N ILE A 220 18.83 7.13 19.90
CA ILE A 220 17.96 8.30 20.11
C ILE A 220 17.94 8.71 21.59
N GLN A 221 17.79 7.75 22.50
CA GLN A 221 17.81 8.02 23.93
C GLN A 221 19.15 8.57 24.43
N ASN A 222 20.26 8.08 23.86
CA ASN A 222 21.60 8.61 24.14
C ASN A 222 21.72 10.07 23.68
N VAL A 223 21.22 10.40 22.50
CA VAL A 223 21.19 11.79 22.00
C VAL A 223 20.34 12.68 22.89
N ILE A 224 19.14 12.24 23.29
CA ILE A 224 18.27 13.00 24.22
C ILE A 224 19.01 13.29 25.52
N ARG A 225 19.65 12.28 26.11
CA ARG A 225 20.42 12.43 27.35
C ARG A 225 21.58 13.41 27.19
N GLY A 226 22.31 13.35 26.08
CA GLY A 226 23.36 14.32 25.76
C GLY A 226 22.83 15.76 25.68
N HIS A 227 21.75 15.98 24.94
CA HIS A 227 21.11 17.30 24.88
C HIS A 227 20.57 17.77 26.24
N GLN A 228 20.06 16.86 27.06
CA GLN A 228 19.59 17.16 28.42
C GLN A 228 20.73 17.65 29.32
N GLN A 229 21.92 17.07 29.19
CA GLN A 229 23.12 17.51 29.91
C GLN A 229 23.52 18.93 29.50
N ILE A 230 23.59 19.20 28.18
CA ILE A 230 23.92 20.54 27.68
C ILE A 230 22.86 21.57 28.15
N LEU A 231 21.59 21.19 28.15
CA LEU A 231 20.51 22.05 28.65
C LEU A 231 20.69 22.38 30.13
N ASN A 232 21.03 21.39 30.97
CA ASN A 232 21.28 21.61 32.39
C ASN A 232 22.48 22.55 32.62
N ASP A 233 23.54 22.39 31.83
CA ASP A 233 24.71 23.27 31.91
C ASP A 233 24.37 24.72 31.52
N LEU A 234 23.56 24.90 30.47
CA LEU A 234 23.07 26.22 30.06
C LEU A 234 22.14 26.83 31.11
N GLN A 235 21.28 26.04 31.74
CA GLN A 235 20.42 26.51 32.83
C GLN A 235 21.25 26.95 34.04
N LYS A 236 22.33 26.24 34.36
CA LYS A 236 23.26 26.65 35.41
C LYS A 236 23.94 27.98 35.05
N LYS A 237 24.44 28.14 33.82
CA LYS A 237 24.99 29.42 33.34
C LYS A 237 23.96 30.55 33.43
N LEU A 238 22.72 30.29 33.00
CA LEU A 238 21.62 31.24 33.05
C LEU A 238 21.34 31.72 34.48
N SER A 239 21.35 30.82 35.46
CA SER A 239 21.15 31.17 36.88
C SER A 239 22.27 32.04 37.46
N GLN A 240 23.44 32.06 36.83
CA GLN A 240 24.60 32.85 37.26
C GLN A 240 24.67 34.22 36.57
N SER A 241 24.11 34.36 35.36
CA SER A 241 24.30 35.53 34.49
C SER A 241 23.03 36.37 34.23
N CYS A 242 21.85 35.90 34.67
CA CYS A 242 20.58 36.53 34.36
C CYS A 242 19.76 36.90 35.59
N HIS A 243 19.00 37.99 35.49
CA HIS A 243 17.98 38.35 36.47
C HIS A 243 16.78 37.38 36.44
N GLU A 244 16.09 37.21 37.56
CA GLU A 244 14.98 36.26 37.71
C GLU A 244 13.86 36.43 36.67
N LEU A 245 13.54 37.68 36.29
CA LEU A 245 12.52 37.97 35.27
C LEU A 245 12.91 37.40 33.89
N MET A 246 14.20 37.43 33.55
CA MET A 246 14.73 36.91 32.30
C MET A 246 14.77 35.38 32.30
N ILE A 247 15.15 34.79 33.43
CA ILE A 247 15.07 33.34 33.65
C ILE A 247 13.62 32.88 33.45
N SER A 248 12.66 33.58 34.08
CA SER A 248 11.22 33.30 33.95
C SER A 248 10.74 33.42 32.50
N ALA A 249 11.14 34.46 31.77
CA ALA A 249 10.77 34.64 30.35
C ALA A 249 11.25 33.48 29.47
N ILE A 250 12.52 33.07 29.62
CA ILE A 250 13.12 31.94 28.88
C ILE A 250 12.39 30.64 29.21
N GLU A 251 12.11 30.41 30.49
CA GLU A 251 11.44 29.20 30.98
C GLU A 251 9.98 29.11 30.53
N ASN A 252 9.26 30.24 30.52
CA ASN A 252 7.89 30.32 30.02
C ASN A 252 7.82 29.96 28.53
N ARG A 253 8.77 30.46 27.72
CA ARG A 253 8.87 30.05 26.32
C ARG A 253 9.20 28.56 26.18
N ARG A 254 10.12 28.03 26.99
CA ARG A 254 10.46 26.59 27.01
C ARG A 254 9.23 25.72 27.28
N LYS A 255 8.43 26.07 28.29
CA LYS A 255 7.16 25.39 28.61
C LYS A 255 6.14 25.51 27.47
N ALA A 256 6.06 26.65 26.81
CA ALA A 256 5.19 26.84 25.64
C ALA A 256 5.61 25.93 24.46
N MET A 257 6.92 25.79 24.21
CA MET A 257 7.45 24.86 23.21
C MET A 257 7.08 23.40 23.53
N GLN A 258 7.21 22.99 24.80
CA GLN A 258 6.81 21.65 25.25
C GLN A 258 5.32 21.39 25.03
N LYS A 259 4.45 22.30 25.48
CA LYS A 259 2.99 22.19 25.28
C LYS A 259 2.60 22.13 23.80
N ARG A 260 3.27 22.93 22.95
CA ARG A 260 3.09 22.88 21.50
C ARG A 260 3.48 21.52 20.94
N HIS A 261 4.63 21.00 21.35
CA HIS A 261 5.10 19.70 20.94
C HIS A 261 4.16 18.57 21.36
N GLU A 262 3.63 18.59 22.59
CA GLU A 262 2.66 17.57 23.04
C GLU A 262 1.40 17.52 22.17
N ILE A 263 0.84 18.70 21.82
CA ILE A 263 -0.35 18.77 20.96
C ILE A 263 -0.01 18.31 19.55
N TYR A 264 1.14 18.73 19.01
CA TYR A 264 1.64 18.29 17.71
C TYR A 264 1.83 16.78 17.67
N LEU A 265 2.50 16.21 18.66
CA LEU A 265 2.80 14.79 18.76
C LEU A 265 1.51 13.98 18.87
N LYS A 266 0.58 14.39 19.73
CA LYS A 266 -0.73 13.73 19.86
C LYS A 266 -1.49 13.69 18.53
N HIS A 267 -1.50 14.81 17.82
CA HIS A 267 -2.15 14.91 16.52
C HIS A 267 -1.45 14.02 15.48
N LYS A 268 -0.12 14.15 15.35
CA LYS A 268 0.68 13.35 14.42
C LYS A 268 0.52 11.86 14.68
N LEU A 269 0.62 11.42 15.93
CA LEU A 269 0.47 10.01 16.29
C LEU A 269 -0.94 9.45 16.07
N HIS A 270 -1.95 10.31 15.92
CA HIS A 270 -3.31 9.91 15.53
C HIS A 270 -3.42 9.82 14.00
N THR A 271 -3.00 10.85 13.27
CA THR A 271 -3.15 10.90 11.81
C THR A 271 -2.16 10.02 11.05
N PHE A 272 -0.97 9.80 11.59
CA PHE A 272 0.12 9.08 10.92
C PHE A 272 -0.17 7.58 10.70
N PHE A 273 -1.01 6.96 11.53
CA PHE A 273 -1.33 5.54 11.42
C PHE A 273 -2.71 5.26 10.83
N ASP A 274 -3.61 6.26 10.79
CA ASP A 274 -4.91 6.17 10.12
C ASP A 274 -4.78 6.10 8.58
N GLU A 275 -3.62 6.46 8.03
CA GLU A 275 -3.35 6.46 6.57
C GLU A 275 -2.48 5.30 6.08
N ALA A 276 -1.94 4.48 6.99
CA ALA A 276 -1.03 3.40 6.63
C ALA A 276 -1.80 2.07 6.64
N PRO A 277 -1.88 1.36 5.49
CA PRO A 277 -2.67 0.13 5.39
C PRO A 277 -2.35 -0.79 6.55
N ALA A 278 -3.41 -1.26 7.23
CA ALA A 278 -3.29 -2.41 8.10
C ALA A 278 -2.64 -3.51 7.27
N THR A 279 -1.49 -4.02 7.71
CA THR A 279 -1.09 -5.37 7.31
C THR A 279 -2.26 -6.23 7.76
N SER A 280 -3.07 -6.63 6.80
CA SER A 280 -4.12 -7.62 6.99
C SER A 280 -3.46 -8.79 7.71
N ASN A 281 -3.92 -9.07 8.93
CA ASN A 281 -3.70 -10.36 9.52
C ASN A 281 -4.58 -11.33 8.71
N GLU A 282 -4.01 -11.89 7.66
CA GLU A 282 -4.38 -13.19 7.09
C GLU A 282 -3.22 -14.15 7.37
#